data_AF-A0A4Z0ZYD2-F1
#
_entry.id   AF-A0A4Z0ZYD2-F1
#
_cell.length_a   1.000
_cell.length_b   1.000
_cell.length_c   1.000
_cell.angle_alpha   90.00
_cell.angle_beta   90.00
_cell.angle_gamma   90.00
#
_symmetry.space_group_name_H-M   'P 1'
#
loop_
_entity.id
_entity.type
_entity.pdbx_description
1 polymer ?
#
loop_
_entity_poly.entity_id
_entity_poly.type
_entity_poly.pdbx_seq_one_letter_code
_entity_poly.pdbx_strand_id
1 'polypeptide(L)'
;MAMILTVTAMSFVSCAESSTKKNENTTLLTYLVTNPHIPVGAQADCVGSVMLINSCVGSKIQIDAGANCSLVTIADNQTIGADYSVIKTNVAKQYNTLKCNIAENKYASATAAVDAFKDALTFTSNVDATSKVVFSAPTYY
;
A
#
# COMPACT_ATOMS: atom_id res chain seq x y z
N MET A 1 20.70 -0.83 63.20
CA MET A 1 19.89 0.04 62.28
C MET A 1 20.77 1.23 61.93
N ALA A 2 21.04 1.63 60.69
CA ALA A 2 20.41 1.41 59.39
C ALA A 2 21.53 1.34 58.31
N MET A 3 21.54 0.28 57.51
CA MET A 3 21.18 0.24 56.08
C MET A 3 22.11 1.05 55.16
N ILE A 4 23.06 0.30 54.58
CA ILE A 4 23.80 0.60 53.36
C ILE A 4 22.77 0.77 52.23
N LEU A 5 22.68 1.97 51.65
CA LEU A 5 21.97 2.19 50.39
C LEU A 5 22.85 1.67 49.25
N THR A 6 22.65 0.41 48.88
CA THR A 6 23.06 -0.10 47.56
C THR A 6 22.21 0.59 46.51
N VAL A 7 22.81 1.54 45.78
CA VAL A 7 22.25 2.05 44.53
C VAL A 7 22.35 0.91 43.51
N THR A 8 21.29 0.13 43.39
CA THR A 8 21.11 -0.80 42.29
C THR A 8 21.08 0.02 41.01
N ALA A 9 22.15 -0.11 40.22
CA ALA A 9 22.17 0.32 38.84
C ALA A 9 20.96 -0.30 38.15
N MET A 10 19.96 0.53 37.87
CA MET A 10 18.88 0.18 36.97
C MET A 10 19.56 -0.13 35.65
N SER A 11 19.59 -1.42 35.31
CA SER A 11 19.86 -1.90 33.98
C SER A 11 19.08 -1.00 33.03
N PHE A 12 19.81 -0.24 32.20
CA PHE A 12 19.24 0.29 30.98
C PHE A 12 18.67 -0.93 30.29
N VAL A 13 17.35 -1.09 30.37
CA VAL A 13 16.61 -1.73 29.29
C VAL A 13 17.01 -0.89 28.10
N SER A 14 18.04 -1.36 27.39
CA SER A 14 18.23 -1.01 26.00
C SER A 14 16.85 -1.18 25.43
N CYS A 15 16.15 -0.06 25.18
CA CYS A 15 15.03 -0.05 24.28
C CYS A 15 15.57 -0.81 23.09
N ALA A 16 15.16 -2.06 22.92
CA ALA A 16 15.33 -2.74 21.67
C ALA A 16 14.79 -1.70 20.70
N GLU A 17 15.67 -1.15 19.86
CA GLU A 17 15.20 -0.39 18.71
C GLU A 17 14.13 -1.30 18.15
N SER A 18 12.88 -0.85 18.19
CA SER A 18 11.78 -1.50 17.51
C SER A 18 12.18 -1.40 16.05
N SER A 19 13.02 -2.34 15.61
CA SER A 19 13.81 -2.29 14.39
C SER A 19 12.94 -2.78 13.25
N THR A 20 11.75 -2.21 13.19
CA THR A 20 11.03 -2.00 11.97
C THR A 20 10.64 -0.54 12.06
N LYS A 21 11.52 0.35 11.54
CA LYS A 21 11.08 1.68 11.14
C LYS A 21 9.83 1.44 10.30
N LYS A 22 8.66 1.69 10.89
CA LYS A 22 7.38 1.46 10.22
C LYS A 22 7.42 2.41 9.04
N ASN A 23 7.70 1.87 7.87
CA ASN A 23 7.74 2.65 6.66
C ASN A 23 6.35 3.27 6.52
N GLU A 24 6.27 4.59 6.72
CA GLU A 24 5.00 5.27 6.81
C GLU A 24 4.27 5.07 5.48
N ASN A 25 3.00 4.67 5.55
CA ASN A 25 2.21 4.50 4.36
C ASN A 25 1.76 5.89 3.90
N THR A 26 2.44 6.43 2.89
CA THR A 26 2.24 7.81 2.41
C THR A 26 1.13 7.91 1.36
N THR A 27 0.36 6.84 1.15
CA THR A 27 -0.68 6.75 0.10
C THR A 27 -1.67 7.91 0.14
N LEU A 28 -2.24 8.23 1.31
CA LEU A 28 -3.22 9.31 1.41
C LEU A 28 -2.57 10.69 1.15
N LEU A 29 -1.35 10.89 1.63
CA LEU A 29 -0.62 12.14 1.41
C LEU A 29 -0.28 12.33 -0.07
N THR A 30 0.29 11.31 -0.72
CA THR A 30 0.61 11.34 -2.16
C THR A 30 -0.62 11.55 -3.03
N TYR A 31 -1.75 10.93 -2.66
CA TYR A 31 -3.02 11.20 -3.30
C TYR A 31 -3.43 12.68 -3.16
N LEU A 32 -3.42 13.23 -1.93
CA LEU A 32 -3.87 14.60 -1.64
C LEU A 32 -2.99 15.70 -2.24
N VAL A 33 -1.69 15.44 -2.41
CA VAL A 33 -0.76 16.37 -3.07
C VAL A 33 -1.16 16.59 -4.52
N THR A 34 -1.61 15.54 -5.20
CA THR A 34 -1.99 15.59 -6.62
C THR A 34 -3.49 15.84 -6.81
N ASN A 35 -4.33 15.47 -5.83
CA ASN A 35 -5.78 15.55 -5.89
C ASN A 35 -6.29 16.28 -4.63
N PRO A 36 -6.68 17.57 -4.70
CA PRO A 36 -6.92 18.41 -3.52
C PRO A 36 -8.21 18.10 -2.74
N HIS A 37 -8.94 17.05 -3.12
CA HIS A 37 -10.22 16.67 -2.52
C HIS A 37 -10.15 15.27 -1.91
N ILE A 38 -10.85 15.08 -0.79
CA ILE A 38 -10.97 13.76 -0.15
C ILE A 38 -11.54 12.75 -1.15
N PRO A 39 -10.91 11.57 -1.31
CA PRO A 39 -11.37 10.59 -2.29
C PRO A 39 -12.75 10.05 -1.89
N VAL A 40 -13.64 9.90 -2.88
CA VAL A 40 -14.98 9.32 -2.72
C VAL A 40 -15.26 8.30 -3.81
N GLY A 41 -16.20 7.39 -3.57
CA GLY A 41 -16.58 6.35 -4.55
C GLY A 41 -15.37 5.55 -5.06
N ALA A 42 -15.24 5.43 -6.37
CA ALA A 42 -14.15 4.68 -7.01
C ALA A 42 -12.74 5.20 -6.65
N GLN A 43 -12.59 6.51 -6.37
CA GLN A 43 -11.32 7.05 -5.87
C GLN A 43 -10.98 6.50 -4.49
N ALA A 44 -11.97 6.43 -3.58
CA ALA A 44 -11.75 5.87 -2.26
C ALA A 44 -11.38 4.39 -2.33
N ASP A 45 -12.03 3.65 -3.25
CA ASP A 45 -11.72 2.24 -3.47
C ASP A 45 -10.32 2.03 -4.07
N CYS A 46 -9.93 2.88 -5.01
CA CYS A 46 -8.59 2.91 -5.57
C CYS A 46 -7.53 3.22 -4.50
N VAL A 47 -7.70 4.31 -3.75
CA VAL A 47 -6.77 4.73 -2.68
C VAL A 47 -6.66 3.66 -1.60
N GLY A 48 -7.77 3.03 -1.21
CA GLY A 48 -7.76 1.92 -0.27
C GLY A 48 -6.98 0.70 -0.79
N SER A 49 -7.10 0.40 -2.07
CA SER A 49 -6.34 -0.68 -2.72
C SER A 49 -4.84 -0.38 -2.74
N VAL A 50 -4.45 0.83 -3.18
CA VAL A 50 -3.05 1.28 -3.18
C VAL A 50 -2.48 1.31 -1.77
N MET A 51 -3.28 1.71 -0.77
CA MET A 51 -2.86 1.70 0.64
C MET A 51 -2.53 0.28 1.12
N LEU A 52 -3.38 -0.70 0.82
CA LEU A 52 -3.14 -2.10 1.16
C LEU A 52 -1.86 -2.62 0.49
N ILE A 53 -1.68 -2.35 -0.80
CA ILE A 53 -0.47 -2.80 -1.53
C ILE A 53 0.78 -2.11 -0.98
N ASN A 54 0.75 -0.80 -0.74
CA ASN A 54 1.87 -0.05 -0.16
C ASN A 54 2.23 -0.52 1.24
N SER A 55 1.27 -1.05 2.02
CA SER A 55 1.58 -1.65 3.32
C SER A 55 2.38 -2.95 3.21
N CYS A 56 2.31 -3.64 2.07
CA CYS A 56 3.17 -4.78 1.71
C CYS A 56 4.56 -4.36 1.24
N VAL A 57 4.84 -3.06 1.03
CA VAL A 57 6.14 -2.59 0.51
C VAL A 57 7.07 -2.23 1.67
N GLY A 58 8.23 -2.90 1.73
CA GLY A 58 9.30 -2.61 2.69
C GLY A 58 10.21 -1.45 2.27
N SER A 59 10.12 -1.02 1.00
CA SER A 59 10.93 0.03 0.38
C SER A 59 10.33 1.42 0.57
N LYS A 60 11.17 2.47 0.62
CA LYS A 60 10.69 3.88 0.66
C LYS A 60 9.91 4.28 -0.59
N ILE A 61 10.20 3.66 -1.73
CA ILE A 61 9.49 3.91 -2.99
C ILE A 61 8.20 3.09 -2.95
N GLN A 62 7.08 3.79 -2.92
CA GLN A 62 5.72 3.26 -2.87
C GLN A 62 5.00 3.54 -4.19
N ILE A 63 3.88 2.85 -4.43
CA ILE A 63 2.97 3.14 -5.55
C ILE A 63 2.40 4.54 -5.35
N ASP A 64 2.48 5.37 -6.40
CA ASP A 64 1.94 6.72 -6.40
C ASP A 64 0.41 6.69 -6.55
N ALA A 65 -0.29 6.96 -5.44
CA ALA A 65 -1.74 7.04 -5.42
C ALA A 65 -2.28 8.27 -6.15
N GLY A 66 -1.50 9.36 -6.24
CA GLY A 66 -1.88 10.57 -6.95
C GLY A 66 -2.06 10.31 -8.44
N ALA A 67 -1.13 9.57 -9.05
CA ALA A 67 -1.21 9.18 -10.46
C ALA A 67 -2.21 8.04 -10.71
N ASN A 68 -2.14 6.96 -9.91
CA ASN A 68 -2.96 5.76 -10.14
C ASN A 68 -4.45 5.96 -9.79
N CYS A 69 -4.77 6.84 -8.84
CA CYS A 69 -6.14 7.10 -8.38
C CYS A 69 -6.68 8.48 -8.77
N SER A 70 -6.07 9.13 -9.77
CA SER A 70 -6.63 10.35 -10.34
C SER A 70 -8.01 10.10 -10.95
N LEU A 71 -8.86 11.12 -10.99
CA LEU A 71 -10.19 11.02 -11.62
C LEU A 71 -10.10 10.58 -13.08
N VAL A 72 -9.09 11.08 -13.82
CA VAL A 72 -8.89 10.76 -15.24
C VAL A 72 -8.54 9.28 -15.39
N THR A 73 -7.54 8.80 -14.65
CA THR A 73 -7.11 7.39 -14.70
C THR A 73 -8.26 6.43 -14.36
N ILE A 74 -9.05 6.77 -13.34
CA ILE A 74 -10.20 5.96 -12.94
C ILE A 74 -11.28 5.97 -14.01
N ALA A 75 -11.63 7.16 -14.53
CA ALA A 75 -12.64 7.28 -15.57
C ALA A 75 -12.25 6.47 -16.81
N ASP A 76 -11.01 6.59 -17.27
CA ASP A 76 -10.49 5.85 -18.42
C ASP A 76 -10.62 4.33 -18.21
N ASN A 77 -10.19 3.81 -17.06
CA ASN A 77 -10.32 2.39 -16.74
C ASN A 77 -11.78 1.93 -16.60
N GLN A 78 -12.65 2.75 -16.00
CA GLN A 78 -14.07 2.43 -15.86
C GLN A 78 -14.78 2.39 -17.22
N THR A 79 -14.41 3.27 -18.15
CA THR A 79 -15.00 3.27 -19.51
C THR A 79 -14.76 1.94 -20.23
N ILE A 80 -13.64 1.28 -19.92
CA ILE A 80 -13.27 -0.01 -20.50
C ILE A 80 -13.61 -1.20 -19.60
N GLY A 81 -14.37 -0.99 -18.51
CA GLY A 81 -14.98 -2.06 -17.71
C GLY A 81 -14.32 -2.37 -16.36
N ALA A 82 -13.41 -1.51 -15.86
CA ALA A 82 -12.88 -1.69 -14.50
C ALA A 82 -13.94 -1.41 -13.42
N ASP A 83 -14.06 -2.30 -12.44
CA ASP A 83 -14.85 -2.10 -11.22
C ASP A 83 -13.91 -2.00 -10.01
N TYR A 84 -13.70 -0.77 -9.53
CA TYR A 84 -12.80 -0.50 -8.42
C TYR A 84 -13.27 -1.08 -7.07
N SER A 85 -14.57 -1.31 -6.89
CA SER A 85 -15.10 -1.95 -5.68
C SER A 85 -14.75 -3.45 -5.66
N VAL A 86 -14.89 -4.11 -6.82
CA VAL A 86 -14.46 -5.50 -7.01
C VAL A 86 -12.94 -5.63 -6.88
N ILE A 87 -12.19 -4.73 -7.51
CA ILE A 87 -10.72 -4.69 -7.41
C ILE A 87 -10.29 -4.53 -5.95
N LYS A 88 -10.86 -3.58 -5.18
CA LYS A 88 -10.55 -3.41 -3.75
C LYS A 88 -10.82 -4.69 -2.96
N THR A 89 -11.93 -5.35 -3.24
CA THR A 89 -12.27 -6.62 -2.59
C THR A 89 -11.24 -7.71 -2.89
N ASN A 90 -10.78 -7.82 -4.14
CA ASN A 90 -9.75 -8.78 -4.54
C ASN A 90 -8.39 -8.45 -3.93
N VAL A 91 -8.01 -7.17 -3.89
CA VAL A 91 -6.79 -6.69 -3.23
C VAL A 91 -6.83 -7.00 -1.74
N ALA A 92 -7.95 -6.75 -1.05
CA ALA A 92 -8.09 -7.08 0.37
C ALA A 92 -7.96 -8.59 0.63
N LYS A 93 -8.52 -9.44 -0.23
CA LYS A 93 -8.32 -10.90 -0.14
C LYS A 93 -6.85 -11.27 -0.32
N GLN A 94 -6.22 -10.76 -1.38
CA GLN A 94 -4.82 -11.06 -1.70
C GLN A 94 -3.87 -10.57 -0.61
N TYR A 95 -4.10 -9.38 -0.05
CA TYR A 95 -3.35 -8.84 1.08
C TYR A 95 -3.31 -9.81 2.28
N ASN A 96 -4.46 -10.40 2.61
CA ASN A 96 -4.56 -11.37 3.70
C ASN A 96 -3.85 -12.69 3.36
N THR A 97 -3.96 -13.17 2.12
CA THR A 97 -3.26 -14.37 1.65
C THR A 97 -1.73 -14.20 1.72
N LEU A 98 -1.23 -13.04 1.29
CA LEU A 98 0.20 -12.70 1.30
C LEU A 98 0.73 -12.38 2.71
N LYS A 99 -0.16 -12.21 3.70
CA LYS A 99 0.17 -11.88 5.09
C LYS A 99 1.11 -10.68 5.20
N CYS A 100 0.84 -9.64 4.42
CA CYS A 100 1.65 -8.42 4.39
C CYS A 100 1.70 -7.63 5.72
N ASN A 101 0.82 -7.99 6.67
CA ASN A 101 0.87 -7.49 8.04
C ASN A 101 2.09 -8.00 8.83
N ILE A 102 2.80 -9.01 8.32
CA ILE A 102 4.03 -9.56 8.87
C ILE A 102 5.22 -8.88 8.18
N ALA A 103 6.16 -8.35 8.95
CA ALA A 103 7.26 -7.52 8.42
C ALA A 103 8.18 -8.30 7.47
N GLU A 104 8.41 -9.57 7.76
CA GLU A 104 9.23 -10.50 6.99
C GLU A 104 8.65 -10.83 5.61
N ASN A 105 7.35 -10.62 5.42
CA ASN A 105 6.64 -10.90 4.16
C ASN A 105 6.54 -9.68 3.25
N LYS A 106 7.21 -8.57 3.58
CA LYS A 106 7.17 -7.36 2.77
C LYS A 106 8.06 -7.46 1.53
N TYR A 107 7.58 -6.89 0.44
CA TYR A 107 8.31 -6.80 -0.81
C TYR A 107 9.39 -5.72 -0.76
N ALA A 108 10.55 -6.00 -1.35
CA ALA A 108 11.67 -5.07 -1.42
C ALA A 108 11.43 -3.88 -2.37
N SER A 109 10.38 -3.92 -3.21
CA SER A 109 10.03 -2.86 -4.15
C SER A 109 8.52 -2.78 -4.39
N ALA A 110 8.06 -1.61 -4.85
CA ALA A 110 6.67 -1.43 -5.29
C ALA A 110 6.32 -2.34 -6.48
N THR A 111 7.24 -2.54 -7.43
CA THR A 111 7.05 -3.42 -8.58
C THR A 111 6.77 -4.86 -8.15
N ALA A 112 7.59 -5.40 -7.24
CA ALA A 112 7.39 -6.77 -6.75
C ALA A 112 6.06 -6.92 -6.00
N ALA A 113 5.61 -5.88 -5.29
CA ALA A 113 4.28 -5.87 -4.70
C ALA A 113 3.17 -5.84 -5.78
N VAL A 114 3.27 -4.98 -6.79
CA VAL A 114 2.29 -4.96 -7.90
C VAL A 114 2.21 -6.31 -8.60
N ASP A 115 3.34 -6.97 -8.86
CA ASP A 115 3.39 -8.29 -9.48
C ASP A 115 2.68 -9.35 -8.62
N ALA A 116 2.88 -9.33 -7.31
CA ALA A 116 2.21 -10.25 -6.38
C ALA A 116 0.70 -10.02 -6.25
N PHE A 117 0.23 -8.82 -6.60
CA PHE A 117 -1.18 -8.45 -6.62
C PHE A 117 -1.78 -8.48 -8.04
N LYS A 118 -1.02 -8.83 -9.07
CA LYS A 118 -1.40 -8.67 -10.47
C LYS A 118 -2.77 -9.27 -10.80
N ASP A 119 -3.06 -10.48 -10.32
CA ASP A 119 -4.36 -11.12 -10.56
C ASP A 119 -5.52 -10.36 -9.92
N ALA A 120 -5.31 -9.82 -8.70
CA ALA A 120 -6.30 -9.01 -8.00
C ALA A 120 -6.53 -7.63 -8.66
N LEU A 121 -5.56 -7.16 -9.44
CA LEU A 121 -5.57 -5.88 -10.16
C LEU A 121 -6.01 -6.02 -11.62
N THR A 122 -6.18 -7.24 -12.09
CA THR A 122 -6.50 -7.52 -13.49
C THR A 122 -8.00 -7.52 -13.71
N PHE A 123 -8.43 -6.87 -14.79
CA PHE A 123 -9.79 -6.97 -15.31
C PHE A 123 -9.76 -7.22 -16.82
N THR A 124 -10.85 -7.78 -17.35
CA THR A 124 -11.01 -7.98 -18.79
C THR A 124 -11.72 -6.76 -19.38
N SER A 125 -11.09 -6.11 -20.35
CA SER A 125 -11.69 -4.96 -21.03
C SER A 125 -12.94 -5.37 -21.80
N ASN A 126 -14.01 -4.57 -21.69
CA ASN A 126 -15.23 -4.75 -22.47
C ASN A 126 -15.12 -4.20 -23.91
N VAL A 127 -14.02 -3.53 -24.26
CA VAL A 127 -13.79 -2.93 -25.59
C VAL A 127 -13.05 -3.89 -26.50
N ASP A 128 -11.98 -4.51 -26.00
CA ASP A 128 -11.05 -5.33 -26.79
C ASP A 128 -10.87 -6.77 -26.27
N ALA A 129 -11.58 -7.16 -25.21
CA ALA A 129 -11.49 -8.45 -24.52
C ALA A 129 -10.08 -8.79 -23.98
N THR A 130 -9.17 -7.82 -23.90
CA THR A 130 -7.82 -8.02 -23.35
C THR A 130 -7.78 -7.81 -21.83
N SER A 131 -6.88 -8.50 -21.16
CA SER A 131 -6.61 -8.29 -19.74
C SER A 131 -5.80 -7.01 -19.52
N LYS A 132 -6.27 -6.12 -18.63
CA LYS A 132 -5.59 -4.89 -18.23
C LYS A 132 -5.35 -4.90 -16.72
N VAL A 133 -4.25 -4.28 -16.28
CA VAL A 133 -3.90 -4.13 -14.86
C VAL A 133 -4.06 -2.65 -14.48
N VAL A 134 -4.84 -2.35 -13.44
CA VAL A 134 -5.22 -0.96 -13.12
C VAL A 134 -4.12 -0.13 -12.44
N PHE A 135 -3.10 -0.77 -11.86
CA PHE A 135 -2.01 -0.06 -11.18
C PHE A 135 -0.66 -0.37 -11.80
N SER A 136 0.16 0.67 -11.89
CA SER A 136 1.57 0.57 -12.24
C SER A 136 2.44 1.00 -11.06
N ALA A 137 3.51 0.25 -10.83
CA ALA A 137 4.58 0.73 -9.96
C ALA A 137 5.27 1.95 -10.60
N PRO A 138 5.85 2.85 -9.81
CA PRO A 138 6.55 4.00 -10.36
C PRO A 138 7.75 3.55 -11.21
N THR A 139 7.87 4.08 -12.43
CA THR A 139 9.07 3.94 -13.26
C THR A 139 9.99 5.13 -13.00
N TYR A 140 10.68 5.14 -11.87
CA TYR A 140 11.76 6.10 -11.67
C TYR A 140 13.03 5.57 -12.37
N TYR A 141 13.46 6.29 -13.41
CA TYR A 141 14.80 6.19 -14.00
C TYR A 141 15.83 6.91 -13.12
#